data_AF-A0A7X8S8W9-F1
#
_entry.id   AF-A0A7X8S8W9-F1
#
_cell.length_a   1.000
_cell.length_b   1.000
_cell.length_c   1.000
_cell.angle_alpha   90.00
_cell.angle_beta   90.00
_cell.angle_gamma   90.00
#
_symmetry.space_group_name_H-M   'P 1'
#
loop_
_entity.id
_entity.type
_entity.pdbx_description
1 polymer ?
#
loop_
_entity_poly.entity_id
_entity_poly.type
_entity_poly.pdbx_seq_one_letter_code
_entity_poly.pdbx_strand_id
1 'polypeptide(L)'
;MKISNALALISAFALVPFAAHAADDKEKWENKAVADKPQVVLNPAKAYIAVQGDYQVNPLLMKRPNAEEAAKHATKRAEELAKEHEKWVKKHASWEREMAVFAKSPPSVKRPTEPQEPTEANFSWPRYEQVHPVYIGPQNRVAKAEGGASTYLQEVEPGDYVFYGSVMMGVAGGICACLGTVAFKADAGKITSLGKMRLPWIESLRGPKETRAKNSLELPEGTTSLAFAPAAFSDPRVPADMVVAARFTPVDRMPNWFGLEVDRVMPIEGVMRYDRDKVVDLTVQAAATTPAAR
;
A
#
# COMPACT_ATOMS: atom_id res chain seq x y z
N MET A 1 -39.86 -15.75 -40.16
CA MET A 1 -39.60 -15.91 -38.72
C MET A 1 -38.83 -17.19 -38.48
N LYS A 2 -37.52 -17.10 -38.25
CA LYS A 2 -36.67 -18.22 -37.81
C LYS A 2 -35.81 -17.69 -36.66
N ILE A 3 -36.17 -18.11 -35.45
CA ILE A 3 -35.44 -17.82 -34.23
C ILE A 3 -34.16 -18.67 -34.29
N SER A 4 -33.00 -18.03 -34.47
CA SER A 4 -31.71 -18.72 -34.44
C SER A 4 -31.08 -18.46 -33.08
N ASN A 5 -30.84 -19.56 -32.36
CA ASN A 5 -30.25 -19.61 -31.02
C ASN A 5 -28.83 -19.03 -31.03
N ALA A 6 -28.62 -17.94 -30.28
CA ALA A 6 -27.29 -17.44 -29.97
C ALA A 6 -26.69 -18.30 -28.85
N LEU A 7 -25.68 -19.10 -29.18
CA LEU A 7 -24.81 -19.76 -28.22
C LEU A 7 -24.01 -18.70 -27.47
N ALA A 8 -24.24 -18.56 -26.17
CA ALA A 8 -23.43 -17.73 -25.29
C ALA A 8 -22.06 -18.40 -25.09
N LEU A 9 -21.01 -17.78 -25.64
CA LEU A 9 -19.62 -18.07 -25.26
C LEU A 9 -19.40 -17.56 -23.83
N ILE A 10 -19.40 -18.48 -22.86
CA ILE A 10 -18.89 -18.22 -21.52
C ILE A 10 -17.37 -18.21 -21.63
N SER A 11 -16.80 -17.00 -21.69
CA SER A 11 -15.37 -16.78 -21.54
C SER A 11 -14.96 -17.18 -20.11
N ALA A 12 -14.27 -18.31 -20.02
CA ALA A 12 -13.58 -18.71 -18.81
C ALA A 12 -12.50 -17.68 -18.49
N PHE A 13 -12.79 -16.74 -17.59
CA PHE A 13 -11.76 -16.01 -16.90
C PHE A 13 -10.90 -17.03 -16.16
N ALA A 14 -9.67 -17.21 -16.63
CA ALA A 14 -8.63 -17.89 -15.89
C ALA A 14 -8.44 -17.13 -14.57
N LEU A 15 -9.07 -17.64 -13.51
CA LEU A 15 -8.74 -17.28 -12.14
C LEU A 15 -7.28 -17.63 -11.95
N VAL A 16 -6.40 -16.63 -12.04
CA VAL A 16 -5.06 -16.73 -11.47
C VAL A 16 -5.28 -17.06 -10.00
N PRO A 17 -4.84 -18.22 -9.50
CA PRO A 17 -4.92 -18.49 -8.09
C PRO A 17 -4.02 -17.46 -7.41
N PHE A 18 -4.62 -16.47 -6.73
CA PHE A 18 -3.98 -15.87 -5.58
C PHE A 18 -3.69 -17.03 -4.64
N ALA A 19 -2.46 -17.55 -4.67
CA ALA A 19 -1.97 -18.44 -3.65
C ALA A 19 -1.92 -17.61 -2.37
N ALA A 20 -3.06 -17.53 -1.68
CA ALA A 20 -3.17 -17.11 -0.31
C ALA A 20 -2.36 -18.11 0.52
N HIS A 21 -1.05 -17.91 0.57
CA HIS A 21 -0.26 -18.41 1.68
C HIS A 21 -0.84 -17.68 2.88
N ALA A 22 -1.48 -18.44 3.76
CA ALA A 22 -1.87 -17.97 5.06
C ALA A 22 -0.59 -17.54 5.77
N ALA A 23 -0.23 -16.26 5.60
CA ALA A 23 0.69 -15.60 6.49
C ALA A 23 0.14 -15.84 7.90
N ASP A 24 0.97 -16.40 8.77
CA ASP A 24 0.63 -16.72 10.14
C ASP A 24 -0.17 -15.56 10.75
N ASP A 25 -1.40 -15.82 11.21
CA ASP A 25 -2.31 -14.89 11.93
C ASP A 25 -1.68 -14.31 13.22
N LYS A 26 -0.39 -14.56 13.46
CA LYS A 26 0.38 -14.24 14.65
C LYS A 26 1.32 -13.06 14.49
N GLU A 27 1.60 -12.58 13.28
CA GLU A 27 2.18 -11.24 13.14
C GLU A 27 1.07 -10.20 13.26
N LYS A 28 0.39 -10.21 14.42
CA LYS A 28 -0.68 -9.26 14.71
C LYS A 28 -0.05 -7.90 14.95
N TRP A 29 -0.11 -7.11 13.90
CA TRP A 29 0.15 -5.68 13.94
C TRP A 29 -1.16 -4.94 14.20
N GLU A 30 -1.33 -4.39 15.40
CA GLU A 30 -2.52 -3.62 15.76
C GLU A 30 -2.33 -2.15 15.37
N ASN A 31 -3.19 -1.68 14.47
CA ASN A 31 -3.40 -0.26 14.23
C ASN A 31 -4.90 0.02 14.35
N LYS A 32 -5.26 1.22 14.82
CA LYS A 32 -6.67 1.57 15.01
C LYS A 32 -6.93 3.03 14.69
N ALA A 33 -8.08 3.31 14.08
CA ALA A 33 -8.54 4.67 13.91
C ALA A 33 -8.89 5.27 15.27
N VAL A 34 -8.44 6.50 15.52
CA VAL A 34 -8.88 7.25 16.70
C VAL A 34 -10.34 7.65 16.48
N ALA A 35 -11.20 7.18 17.38
CA ALA A 35 -12.62 7.45 17.30
C ALA A 35 -12.92 8.94 17.51
N ASP A 36 -13.92 9.44 16.80
CA ASP A 36 -14.44 10.80 16.98
C ASP A 36 -15.25 10.87 18.28
N LYS A 37 -14.55 11.16 19.37
CA LYS A 37 -15.13 11.31 20.71
C LYS A 37 -14.85 12.72 21.25
N PRO A 38 -15.69 13.23 22.18
CA PRO A 38 -15.45 14.54 22.81
C PRO A 38 -14.09 14.63 23.51
N GLN A 39 -13.62 13.52 24.08
CA GLN A 39 -12.29 13.37 24.66
C GLN A 39 -11.51 12.32 23.88
N VAL A 40 -10.30 12.69 23.45
CA VAL A 40 -9.36 11.80 22.79
C VAL A 40 -8.27 11.44 23.80
N VAL A 41 -8.14 10.14 24.11
CA VAL A 41 -7.08 9.63 24.99
C VAL A 41 -6.04 8.95 24.11
N LEU A 42 -4.82 9.50 24.13
CA LEU A 42 -3.69 9.01 23.35
C LEU A 42 -2.72 8.24 24.26
N ASN A 43 -2.24 7.09 23.78
CA ASN A 43 -1.24 6.27 24.44
C ASN A 43 0.17 6.79 24.09
N PRO A 44 0.98 7.21 25.07
CA PRO A 44 2.32 7.74 24.80
C PRO A 44 3.31 6.70 24.24
N ALA A 45 3.03 5.40 24.38
CA ALA A 45 3.85 4.34 23.80
C ALA A 45 3.59 4.13 22.30
N LYS A 46 2.47 4.68 21.78
CA LYS A 46 2.08 4.55 20.37
C LYS A 46 2.44 5.80 19.60
N ALA A 47 2.57 5.66 18.30
CA ALA A 47 2.66 6.79 17.39
C ALA A 47 1.30 7.03 16.72
N TYR A 48 1.11 8.24 16.22
CA TYR A 48 -0.12 8.64 15.56
C TYR A 48 0.18 9.29 14.22
N ILE A 49 -0.64 9.00 13.21
CA ILE A 49 -0.51 9.57 11.87
C ILE A 49 -1.78 10.34 11.56
N ALA A 50 -1.63 11.63 11.26
CA ALA A 50 -2.73 12.50 10.87
C ALA A 50 -2.68 12.78 9.36
N VAL A 51 -3.83 12.69 8.70
CA VAL A 51 -3.98 13.05 7.29
C VAL A 51 -5.27 13.83 7.07
N GLN A 52 -5.17 14.89 6.29
CA GLN A 52 -6.29 15.77 5.93
C GLN A 52 -6.61 15.62 4.44
N GLY A 53 -7.85 15.87 4.05
CA GLY A 53 -8.27 15.93 2.66
C GLY A 53 -9.49 16.84 2.51
N ASP A 54 -9.71 17.41 1.32
CA ASP A 54 -10.93 18.18 0.98
C ASP A 54 -12.12 17.27 0.62
N TYR A 55 -11.89 15.97 0.67
CA TYR A 55 -12.84 14.88 0.48
C TYR A 55 -12.35 13.68 1.30
N GLN A 56 -13.11 12.58 1.25
CA GLN A 56 -12.67 11.32 1.82
C GLN A 56 -11.43 10.81 1.08
N VAL A 57 -10.37 10.56 1.81
CA VAL A 57 -9.12 10.00 1.31
C VAL A 57 -8.87 8.66 2.00
N ASN A 58 -8.25 7.72 1.28
CA ASN A 58 -8.01 6.37 1.77
C ASN A 58 -6.52 6.00 1.63
N PRO A 59 -5.59 6.67 2.34
CA PRO A 59 -4.19 6.34 2.23
C PRO A 59 -3.92 4.95 2.79
N LEU A 60 -3.17 4.16 2.01
CA LEU A 60 -2.54 2.93 2.45
C LEU A 60 -1.07 3.23 2.74
N LEU A 61 -0.67 3.00 3.98
CA LEU A 61 0.71 3.08 4.43
C LEU A 61 1.26 1.68 4.65
N MET A 62 2.55 1.50 4.44
CA MET A 62 3.26 0.27 4.79
C MET A 62 4.34 0.59 5.81
N LYS A 63 4.39 -0.19 6.89
CA LYS A 63 5.52 -0.11 7.82
C LYS A 63 6.75 -0.75 7.19
N ARG A 64 7.88 -0.03 7.24
CA ARG A 64 9.18 -0.57 6.87
C ARG A 64 9.80 -1.30 8.07
N PRO A 65 10.39 -2.48 7.88
CA PRO A 65 10.98 -3.20 9.00
C PRO A 65 12.25 -2.50 9.47
N ASN A 66 12.43 -2.44 10.80
CA ASN A 66 13.76 -2.23 11.36
C ASN A 66 14.62 -3.52 11.23
N ALA A 67 15.89 -3.45 11.63
CA ALA A 67 16.82 -4.58 11.48
C ALA A 67 16.36 -5.84 12.23
N GLU A 68 15.79 -5.70 13.42
CA GLU A 68 15.29 -6.82 14.22
C GLU A 68 14.02 -7.42 13.61
N GLU A 69 13.09 -6.58 13.17
CA GLU A 69 11.86 -7.00 12.50
C GLU A 69 12.16 -7.72 11.17
N ALA A 70 13.12 -7.21 10.39
CA ALA A 70 13.57 -7.84 9.17
C ALA A 70 14.17 -9.23 9.44
N ALA A 71 15.00 -9.36 10.48
CA ALA A 71 15.60 -10.64 10.87
C ALA A 71 14.54 -11.65 11.35
N LYS A 72 13.56 -11.19 12.14
CA LYS A 72 12.43 -12.03 12.59
C LYS A 72 11.59 -12.50 11.40
N HIS A 73 11.26 -11.61 10.46
CA HIS A 73 10.50 -11.96 9.26
C HIS A 73 11.25 -12.97 8.37
N ALA A 74 12.56 -12.77 8.20
CA ALA A 74 13.40 -13.70 7.45
C ALA A 74 13.46 -15.08 8.10
N THR A 75 13.56 -15.14 9.44
CA THR A 75 13.54 -16.39 10.20
C THR A 75 12.22 -17.13 10.02
N LYS A 76 11.08 -16.44 10.17
CA LYS A 76 9.74 -17.02 9.93
C LYS A 76 9.61 -17.56 8.51
N ARG A 77 10.11 -16.82 7.51
CA ARG A 77 10.10 -17.28 6.12
C ARG A 77 10.90 -18.58 5.94
N ALA A 78 12.07 -18.69 6.56
CA ALA A 78 12.89 -19.90 6.49
C ALA A 78 12.21 -21.10 7.16
N GLU A 79 11.57 -20.89 8.31
CA GLU A 79 10.79 -21.92 9.01
C GLU A 79 9.60 -22.40 8.15
N GLU A 80 8.87 -21.49 7.52
CA GLU A 80 7.74 -21.85 6.66
C GLU A 80 8.19 -22.51 5.35
N LEU A 81 9.33 -22.12 4.78
CA LEU A 81 9.94 -22.82 3.65
C LEU A 81 10.27 -24.28 4.02
N ALA A 82 10.86 -24.51 5.19
CA ALA A 82 11.15 -25.86 5.67
C ALA A 82 9.87 -26.69 5.85
N LYS A 83 8.82 -26.11 6.44
CA LYS A 83 7.52 -26.79 6.58
C LYS A 83 6.88 -27.11 5.24
N GLU A 84 6.94 -26.19 4.26
CA GLU A 84 6.44 -26.47 2.91
C GLU A 84 7.27 -27.53 2.20
N HIS A 85 8.58 -27.57 2.42
CA HIS A 85 9.45 -28.64 1.91
C HIS A 85 9.05 -30.00 2.47
N GLU A 86 8.83 -30.11 3.78
CA GLU A 86 8.33 -31.36 4.40
C GLU A 86 6.96 -31.79 3.85
N LYS A 87 6.06 -30.84 3.58
CA LYS A 87 4.78 -31.13 2.92
C LYS A 87 5.00 -31.60 1.49
N TRP A 88 5.93 -31.00 0.76
CA TRP A 88 6.30 -31.42 -0.59
C TRP A 88 6.86 -32.84 -0.59
N VAL A 89 7.78 -33.21 0.30
CA VAL A 89 8.33 -34.58 0.39
C VAL A 89 7.21 -35.62 0.51
N LYS A 90 6.20 -35.35 1.35
CA LYS A 90 5.04 -36.25 1.51
C LYS A 90 4.17 -36.31 0.26
N LYS A 91 3.91 -35.16 -0.38
CA LYS A 91 3.13 -35.08 -1.63
C LYS A 91 3.85 -35.76 -2.79
N HIS A 92 5.15 -35.57 -2.90
CA HIS A 92 6.01 -36.18 -3.92
C HIS A 92 6.04 -37.70 -3.77
N ALA A 93 6.26 -38.22 -2.57
CA ALA A 93 6.17 -39.66 -2.29
C ALA A 93 4.75 -40.25 -2.55
N SER A 94 3.69 -39.45 -2.38
CA SER A 94 2.34 -39.87 -2.81
C SER A 94 2.23 -39.92 -4.33
N TRP A 95 2.70 -38.89 -5.02
CA TRP A 95 2.72 -38.81 -6.47
C TRP A 95 3.52 -39.96 -7.10
N GLU A 96 4.69 -40.30 -6.56
CA GLU A 96 5.49 -41.44 -7.02
C GLU A 96 4.72 -42.76 -6.92
N ARG A 97 4.02 -42.97 -5.79
CA ARG A 97 3.17 -44.16 -5.59
C ARG A 97 1.99 -44.19 -6.57
N GLU A 98 1.35 -43.04 -6.82
CA GLU A 98 0.27 -42.93 -7.81
C GLU A 98 0.79 -43.21 -9.23
N MET A 99 1.94 -42.65 -9.60
CA MET A 99 2.57 -42.88 -10.90
C MET A 99 2.94 -44.34 -11.13
N ALA A 100 3.36 -45.08 -10.09
CA ALA A 100 3.58 -46.52 -10.17
C ALA A 100 2.29 -47.33 -10.47
N VAL A 101 1.14 -46.86 -9.99
CA VAL A 101 -0.17 -47.44 -10.33
C VAL A 101 -0.54 -47.10 -11.78
N PHE A 102 -0.37 -45.85 -12.19
CA PHE A 102 -0.66 -45.38 -13.55
C PHE A 102 0.27 -45.96 -14.62
N ALA A 103 1.44 -46.50 -14.25
CA ALA A 103 2.33 -47.21 -15.18
C ALA A 103 1.65 -48.41 -15.86
N LYS A 104 0.61 -48.98 -15.23
CA LYS A 104 -0.19 -50.09 -15.78
C LYS A 104 -1.47 -49.62 -16.50
N SER A 105 -1.72 -48.32 -16.54
CA SER A 105 -2.94 -47.75 -17.12
C SER A 105 -2.76 -47.35 -18.60
N PRO A 106 -3.85 -47.33 -19.40
CA PRO A 106 -3.80 -46.87 -20.78
C PRO A 106 -3.32 -45.41 -20.89
N PRO A 107 -2.69 -45.01 -22.02
CA PRO A 107 -2.22 -43.64 -22.24
C PRO A 107 -3.33 -42.57 -22.24
N SER A 108 -4.59 -42.97 -22.40
CA SER A 108 -5.76 -42.09 -22.35
C SER A 108 -6.11 -41.61 -20.95
N VAL A 109 -5.51 -42.19 -19.90
CA VAL A 109 -5.73 -41.79 -18.52
C VAL A 109 -4.87 -40.58 -18.18
N LYS A 110 -5.50 -39.47 -17.77
CA LYS A 110 -4.80 -38.24 -17.38
C LYS A 110 -3.95 -38.50 -16.14
N ARG A 111 -2.64 -38.27 -16.28
CA ARG A 111 -1.66 -38.45 -15.19
C ARG A 111 -1.66 -37.25 -14.24
N PRO A 112 -1.46 -37.47 -12.94
CA PRO A 112 -1.28 -36.38 -11.99
C PRO A 112 0.01 -35.61 -12.30
N THR A 113 -0.04 -34.29 -12.12
CA THR A 113 1.13 -33.41 -12.30
C THR A 113 2.05 -33.54 -11.09
N GLU A 114 3.35 -33.61 -11.34
CA GLU A 114 4.35 -33.66 -10.29
C GLU A 114 4.27 -32.39 -9.42
N PRO A 115 4.20 -32.52 -8.09
CA PRO A 115 4.29 -31.37 -7.20
C PRO A 115 5.63 -30.66 -7.36
N GLN A 116 5.61 -29.33 -7.58
CA GLN A 116 6.83 -28.53 -7.66
C GLN A 116 7.51 -28.44 -6.28
N GLU A 117 8.82 -28.69 -6.23
CA GLU A 117 9.61 -28.52 -5.00
C GLU A 117 9.67 -27.04 -4.60
N PRO A 118 9.34 -26.68 -3.33
CA PRO A 118 9.53 -25.34 -2.83
C PRO A 118 11.02 -25.09 -2.58
N THR A 119 11.51 -24.00 -3.13
CA THR A 119 12.90 -23.52 -3.08
C THR A 119 12.88 -22.04 -2.72
N GLU A 120 14.04 -21.50 -2.38
CA GLU A 120 14.18 -20.06 -2.15
C GLU A 120 13.67 -19.17 -3.29
N ALA A 121 13.76 -19.67 -4.54
CA ALA A 121 13.40 -18.92 -5.74
C ALA A 121 11.91 -18.94 -6.07
N ASN A 122 11.18 -20.01 -5.72
CA ASN A 122 9.76 -20.17 -6.09
C ASN A 122 8.82 -20.17 -4.87
N PHE A 123 9.36 -20.14 -3.65
CA PHE A 123 8.56 -20.05 -2.45
C PHE A 123 7.95 -18.66 -2.29
N SER A 124 6.63 -18.60 -2.45
CA SER A 124 5.86 -17.38 -2.30
C SER A 124 5.64 -17.09 -0.81
N TRP A 125 6.32 -16.07 -0.31
CA TRP A 125 6.14 -15.55 1.04
C TRP A 125 5.91 -14.04 0.97
N PRO A 126 4.89 -13.50 1.65
CA PRO A 126 4.64 -12.07 1.60
C PRO A 126 5.82 -11.29 2.20
N ARG A 127 6.11 -10.13 1.59
CA ARG A 127 7.08 -9.18 2.14
C ARG A 127 6.56 -8.60 3.45
N TYR A 128 7.47 -8.11 4.28
CA TYR A 128 7.13 -7.53 5.59
C TYR A 128 6.07 -6.42 5.45
N GLU A 129 6.23 -5.57 4.44
CA GLU A 129 5.34 -4.46 4.12
C GLU A 129 3.92 -4.92 3.74
N GLN A 130 3.78 -6.11 3.15
CA GLN A 130 2.48 -6.68 2.76
C GLN A 130 1.69 -7.22 3.95
N VAL A 131 2.36 -7.60 5.04
CA VAL A 131 1.73 -8.09 6.28
C VAL A 131 1.59 -7.01 7.36
N HIS A 132 2.21 -5.83 7.17
CA HIS A 132 2.05 -4.65 8.03
C HIS A 132 1.41 -3.43 7.31
N PRO A 133 0.26 -3.59 6.62
CA PRO A 133 -0.44 -2.45 6.05
C PRO A 133 -1.17 -1.65 7.13
N VAL A 134 -1.23 -0.34 6.94
CA VAL A 134 -2.08 0.59 7.71
C VAL A 134 -3.02 1.28 6.74
N TYR A 135 -4.30 0.91 6.84
CA TYR A 135 -5.37 1.55 6.08
C TYR A 135 -5.97 2.68 6.91
N ILE A 136 -5.99 3.88 6.36
CA ILE A 136 -6.60 5.05 7.00
C ILE A 136 -7.85 5.43 6.23
N GLY A 137 -8.97 5.57 6.93
CA GLY A 137 -10.26 5.91 6.32
C GLY A 137 -10.94 4.73 5.60
N PRO A 138 -12.06 4.97 4.90
CA PRO A 138 -12.81 6.23 4.83
C PRO A 138 -13.62 6.54 6.11
N GLN A 139 -13.76 5.54 6.99
CA GLN A 139 -14.51 5.63 8.24
C GLN A 139 -13.70 6.31 9.35
N ASN A 140 -14.36 6.65 10.46
CA ASN A 140 -13.72 7.17 11.69
C ASN A 140 -12.88 8.45 11.48
N ARG A 141 -13.51 9.45 10.86
CA ARG A 141 -12.96 10.81 10.72
C ARG A 141 -13.04 11.54 12.04
N VAL A 142 -11.92 12.04 12.55
CA VAL A 142 -11.87 12.84 13.78
C VAL A 142 -12.42 14.25 13.58
N ALA A 143 -12.33 14.80 12.36
CA ALA A 143 -13.00 16.05 12.04
C ALA A 143 -13.61 15.98 10.64
N LYS A 144 -14.79 16.61 10.50
CA LYS A 144 -15.55 16.74 9.26
C LYS A 144 -15.93 18.20 9.11
N ALA A 145 -15.67 18.78 7.94
CA ALA A 145 -16.11 20.13 7.62
C ALA A 145 -17.07 20.12 6.42
N GLU A 146 -17.78 21.22 6.25
CA GLU A 146 -18.65 21.43 5.09
C GLU A 146 -17.84 21.31 3.78
N GLY A 147 -18.47 20.78 2.72
CA GLY A 147 -17.78 20.52 1.43
C GLY A 147 -17.05 19.18 1.34
N GLY A 148 -17.09 18.34 2.38
CA GLY A 148 -16.56 16.97 2.36
C GLY A 148 -15.14 16.82 2.95
N ALA A 149 -14.55 17.93 3.41
CA ALA A 149 -13.25 17.93 4.04
C ALA A 149 -13.23 17.02 5.28
N SER A 150 -12.19 16.19 5.36
CA SER A 150 -12.09 15.08 6.28
C SER A 150 -10.70 15.03 6.88
N THR A 151 -10.62 14.91 8.20
CA THR A 151 -9.37 14.68 8.92
C THR A 151 -9.41 13.32 9.59
N TYR A 152 -8.34 12.56 9.43
CA TYR A 152 -8.17 11.23 9.99
C TYR A 152 -6.98 11.24 10.94
N LEU A 153 -7.10 10.46 12.01
CA LEU A 153 -6.04 10.22 12.97
C LEU A 153 -5.97 8.71 13.23
N GLN A 154 -4.84 8.10 12.91
CA GLN A 154 -4.63 6.67 13.02
C GLN A 154 -3.55 6.38 14.08
N GLU A 155 -3.84 5.49 15.02
CA GLU A 155 -2.87 4.93 15.95
C GLU A 155 -2.09 3.80 15.28
N VAL A 156 -0.77 3.84 15.41
CA VAL A 156 0.19 2.88 14.82
C VAL A 156 1.33 2.61 15.82
N GLU A 157 2.12 1.54 15.65
CA GLU A 157 3.40 1.48 16.40
C GLU A 157 4.38 2.54 15.89
N PRO A 158 5.32 2.97 16.72
CA PRO A 158 6.44 3.79 16.26
C PRO A 158 7.27 3.06 15.19
N GLY A 159 7.75 3.82 14.20
CA GLY A 159 8.56 3.27 13.12
C GLY A 159 8.63 4.14 11.87
N ASP A 160 9.22 3.56 10.83
CA ASP A 160 9.31 4.21 9.52
C ASP A 160 8.21 3.68 8.61
N TYR A 161 7.53 4.59 7.93
CA TYR A 161 6.38 4.31 7.08
C TYR A 161 6.64 4.79 5.67
N VAL A 162 6.05 4.11 4.70
CA VAL A 162 6.00 4.55 3.32
C VAL A 162 4.55 4.70 2.88
N PHE A 163 4.25 5.77 2.15
CA PHE A 163 2.96 5.91 1.50
C PHE A 163 2.92 4.99 0.28
N TYR A 164 2.09 3.95 0.32
CA TYR A 164 1.97 3.02 -0.79
C TYR A 164 1.00 3.52 -1.87
N GLY A 165 -0.05 4.23 -1.48
CA GLY A 165 -1.05 4.72 -2.42
C GLY A 165 -2.39 5.05 -1.79
N SER A 166 -3.40 5.27 -2.64
CA SER A 166 -4.80 5.46 -2.23
C SER A 166 -5.60 4.22 -2.57
N VAL A 167 -6.04 3.47 -1.56
CA VAL A 167 -6.71 2.18 -1.75
C VAL A 167 -8.03 2.16 -1.00
N MET A 168 -9.12 1.87 -1.72
CA MET A 168 -10.41 1.68 -1.06
C MET A 168 -10.50 0.26 -0.48
N MET A 169 -10.56 0.17 0.85
CA MET A 169 -10.83 -1.09 1.53
C MET A 169 -12.14 -1.72 1.04
N GLY A 170 -12.08 -2.98 0.59
CA GLY A 170 -13.24 -3.77 0.17
C GLY A 170 -13.67 -3.61 -1.31
N VAL A 171 -12.99 -2.77 -2.09
CA VAL A 171 -13.17 -2.69 -3.55
C VAL A 171 -11.87 -3.08 -4.22
N ALA A 172 -11.92 -3.91 -5.27
CA ALA A 172 -10.78 -4.22 -6.12
C ALA A 172 -10.40 -3.00 -6.98
N GLY A 173 -9.95 -1.93 -6.33
CA GLY A 173 -9.69 -0.64 -6.96
C GLY A 173 -8.87 0.28 -6.06
N GLY A 174 -7.90 0.95 -6.65
CA GLY A 174 -6.98 1.83 -5.96
C GLY A 174 -5.79 2.17 -6.86
N ILE A 175 -4.99 3.12 -6.39
CA ILE A 175 -3.82 3.64 -7.10
C ILE A 175 -2.61 3.43 -6.20
N CYS A 176 -1.58 2.73 -6.68
CA CYS A 176 -0.29 2.65 -6.00
C CYS A 176 0.65 3.75 -6.49
N ALA A 177 1.37 4.38 -5.57
CA ALA A 177 2.48 5.27 -5.85
C ALA A 177 3.77 4.47 -6.16
N CYS A 178 3.67 3.49 -7.06
CA CYS A 178 4.73 2.54 -7.37
C CYS A 178 5.93 3.15 -8.12
N LEU A 179 5.73 4.27 -8.84
CA LEU A 179 6.76 4.93 -9.67
C LEU A 179 7.46 6.11 -8.97
N GLY A 180 7.18 6.33 -7.68
CA GLY A 180 7.73 7.44 -6.91
C GLY A 180 6.83 7.78 -5.75
N THR A 181 7.36 7.72 -4.52
CA THR A 181 6.60 8.01 -3.32
C THR A 181 7.49 8.60 -2.22
N VAL A 182 6.93 8.75 -1.02
CA VAL A 182 7.63 9.25 0.16
C VAL A 182 7.51 8.29 1.33
N ALA A 183 8.57 8.25 2.12
CA ALA A 183 8.60 7.67 3.45
C ALA A 183 8.70 8.76 4.52
N PHE A 184 8.36 8.43 5.75
CA PHE A 184 8.47 9.32 6.90
C PHE A 184 8.56 8.49 8.18
N LYS A 185 8.99 9.12 9.27
CA LYS A 185 9.06 8.52 10.59
C LYS A 185 7.85 8.91 11.43
N ALA A 186 7.28 7.95 12.16
CA ALA A 186 6.28 8.19 13.18
C ALA A 186 6.86 7.82 14.55
N ASP A 187 7.05 8.82 15.41
CA ASP A 187 7.66 8.65 16.73
C ASP A 187 6.62 8.40 17.83
N ALA A 188 7.03 7.67 18.87
CA ALA A 188 6.19 7.39 20.03
C ALA A 188 5.75 8.68 20.74
N GLY A 189 4.47 8.75 21.12
CA GLY A 189 3.90 9.91 21.80
C GLY A 189 3.76 11.15 20.92
N LYS A 190 3.98 11.03 19.61
CA LYS A 190 3.84 12.13 18.65
C LYS A 190 2.78 11.83 17.60
N ILE A 191 2.19 12.90 17.08
CA ILE A 191 1.28 12.89 15.95
C ILE A 191 2.03 13.43 14.75
N THR A 192 2.31 12.55 13.80
CA THR A 192 2.96 12.90 12.54
C THR A 192 1.90 13.32 11.54
N SER A 193 1.82 14.61 11.23
CA SER A 193 0.91 15.17 10.23
C SER A 193 1.50 15.03 8.83
N LEU A 194 0.84 14.28 7.96
CA LEU A 194 1.17 14.19 6.53
C LEU A 194 0.69 15.43 5.75
N GLY A 195 -0.01 16.35 6.42
CA GLY A 195 -0.68 17.47 5.78
C GLY A 195 -1.92 17.04 5.01
N LYS A 196 -2.17 17.73 3.90
CA LYS A 196 -3.34 17.50 3.06
C LYS A 196 -2.98 16.58 1.89
N MET A 197 -3.58 15.40 1.89
CA MET A 197 -3.59 14.50 0.73
C MET A 197 -4.55 15.05 -0.32
N ARG A 198 -4.06 15.11 -1.55
CA ARG A 198 -4.75 15.58 -2.75
C ARG A 198 -4.78 14.48 -3.79
N LEU A 199 -5.88 14.46 -4.54
CA LEU A 199 -6.23 13.60 -5.64
C LEU A 199 -6.55 14.53 -6.82
N PRO A 200 -5.53 14.98 -7.59
CA PRO A 200 -5.70 15.96 -8.66
C PRO A 200 -6.80 15.60 -9.67
N TRP A 201 -7.02 14.32 -9.93
CA TRP A 201 -8.11 13.86 -10.79
C TRP A 201 -9.50 14.17 -10.24
N ILE A 202 -9.71 14.10 -8.91
CA ILE A 202 -10.99 14.50 -8.28
C ILE A 202 -11.13 16.01 -8.31
N GLU A 203 -10.03 16.72 -8.11
CA GLU A 203 -10.00 18.18 -8.13
C GLU A 203 -10.35 18.73 -9.51
N SER A 204 -9.87 18.11 -10.59
CA SER A 204 -10.20 18.50 -11.96
C SER A 204 -11.68 18.26 -12.30
N LEU A 205 -12.34 17.29 -11.66
CA LEU A 205 -13.81 17.10 -11.76
C LEU A 205 -14.61 18.17 -11.04
N ARG A 206 -14.04 18.80 -10.00
CA ARG A 206 -14.68 19.85 -9.19
C ARG A 206 -14.33 21.27 -9.63
N GLY A 207 -13.23 21.44 -10.38
CA GLY A 207 -12.76 22.72 -10.88
C GLY A 207 -13.65 23.33 -11.97
N PRO A 208 -13.35 24.58 -12.40
CA PRO A 208 -14.03 25.18 -13.54
C PRO A 208 -13.93 24.27 -14.75
N LYS A 209 -15.07 23.91 -15.36
CA LYS A 209 -15.06 23.09 -16.58
C LYS A 209 -14.34 23.87 -17.68
N GLU A 210 -13.21 23.34 -18.12
CA GLU A 210 -12.48 23.90 -19.24
C GLU A 210 -13.36 23.85 -20.50
N THR A 211 -13.69 25.01 -21.06
CA THR A 211 -14.62 25.16 -22.19
C THR A 211 -13.94 25.05 -23.55
N ARG A 212 -12.60 25.01 -23.57
CA ARG A 212 -11.80 24.86 -24.77
C ARG A 212 -11.82 23.40 -25.25
N ALA A 213 -11.93 23.21 -26.56
CA ALA A 213 -11.77 21.90 -27.18
C ALA A 213 -10.33 21.40 -26.97
N LYS A 214 -10.18 20.27 -26.26
CA LYS A 214 -8.89 19.60 -26.08
C LYS A 214 -8.45 18.96 -27.39
N ASN A 215 -7.18 19.15 -27.76
CA ASN A 215 -6.58 18.40 -28.87
C ASN A 215 -5.97 17.08 -28.35
N SER A 216 -5.60 16.19 -29.27
CA SER A 216 -5.05 14.86 -28.95
C SER A 216 -3.69 14.87 -28.23
N LEU A 217 -3.04 16.04 -28.12
CA LEU A 217 -1.76 16.23 -27.43
C LEU A 217 -1.95 16.77 -26.00
N GLU A 218 -3.14 17.26 -25.68
CA GLU A 218 -3.49 17.74 -24.34
C GLU A 218 -3.88 16.54 -23.48
N LEU A 219 -2.88 16.00 -22.78
CA LEU A 219 -3.11 15.09 -21.67
C LEU A 219 -4.00 15.80 -20.63
N PRO A 220 -4.92 15.09 -19.96
CA PRO A 220 -5.71 15.68 -18.88
C PRO A 220 -4.79 16.32 -17.83
N GLU A 221 -5.20 17.47 -17.27
CA GLU A 221 -4.54 18.00 -16.06
C GLU A 221 -4.50 16.92 -14.98
N GLY A 222 -3.32 16.68 -14.39
CA GLY A 222 -3.13 15.68 -13.34
C GLY A 222 -2.94 14.26 -13.87
N THR A 223 -1.95 14.03 -14.74
CA THR A 223 -1.50 12.67 -15.11
C THR A 223 -1.06 11.82 -13.92
N THR A 224 -0.81 12.46 -12.78
CA THR A 224 -0.58 11.82 -11.50
C THR A 224 -1.71 12.14 -10.53
N SER A 225 -2.28 11.09 -9.95
CA SER A 225 -3.50 11.10 -9.14
C SER A 225 -3.25 11.30 -7.66
N LEU A 226 -2.00 11.39 -7.21
CA LEU A 226 -1.63 11.45 -5.80
C LEU A 226 -0.72 12.66 -5.55
N ALA A 227 -1.08 13.51 -4.60
CA ALA A 227 -0.28 14.66 -4.20
C ALA A 227 -0.41 14.93 -2.70
N PHE A 228 0.58 15.63 -2.13
CA PHE A 228 0.52 16.15 -0.77
C PHE A 228 0.76 17.65 -0.79
N ALA A 229 0.02 18.37 0.06
CA ALA A 229 0.24 19.79 0.32
C ALA A 229 0.48 20.00 1.82
N PRO A 230 1.40 20.91 2.20
CA PRO A 230 1.58 21.28 3.59
C PRO A 230 0.25 21.75 4.20
N ALA A 231 -0.12 21.18 5.33
CA ALA A 231 -1.27 21.62 6.12
C ALA A 231 -0.98 21.39 7.59
N ALA A 232 -1.22 22.41 8.41
CA ALA A 232 -1.12 22.27 9.85
C ALA A 232 -2.30 21.43 10.35
N PHE A 233 -2.00 20.33 11.03
CA PHE A 233 -2.99 19.60 11.79
C PHE A 233 -3.21 20.31 13.12
N SER A 234 -4.46 20.63 13.44
CA SER A 234 -4.84 21.23 14.71
C SER A 234 -6.19 20.65 15.11
N ASP A 235 -6.25 20.07 16.30
CA ASP A 235 -7.48 19.59 16.92
C ASP A 235 -7.47 20.02 18.39
N PRO A 236 -8.50 20.72 18.90
CA PRO A 236 -8.50 21.23 20.27
C PRO A 236 -8.48 20.11 21.33
N ARG A 237 -8.78 18.87 20.96
CA ARG A 237 -8.72 17.70 21.86
C ARG A 237 -7.30 17.12 21.99
N VAL A 238 -6.36 17.64 21.21
CA VAL A 238 -4.99 17.13 21.10
C VAL A 238 -4.00 18.23 21.50
N PRO A 239 -3.02 17.94 22.37
CA PRO A 239 -1.96 18.89 22.70
C PRO A 239 -1.13 19.27 21.46
N ALA A 240 -0.95 20.56 21.20
CA ALA A 240 -0.25 21.06 20.01
C ALA A 240 1.23 20.65 19.95
N ASP A 241 1.87 20.49 21.12
CA ASP A 241 3.27 20.04 21.26
C ASP A 241 3.50 18.56 20.92
N MET A 242 2.42 17.78 20.82
CA MET A 242 2.47 16.41 20.29
C MET A 242 2.48 16.38 18.76
N VAL A 243 2.03 17.43 18.09
CA VAL A 243 1.88 17.46 16.63
C VAL A 243 3.19 17.89 15.97
N VAL A 244 3.68 17.06 15.06
CA VAL A 244 4.86 17.34 14.24
C VAL A 244 4.52 17.16 12.77
N ALA A 245 5.02 18.04 11.89
CA ALA A 245 4.90 17.84 10.45
C ALA A 245 5.79 16.66 10.01
N ALA A 246 5.28 15.83 9.10
CA ALA A 246 6.03 14.73 8.53
C ALA A 246 7.27 15.26 7.79
N ARG A 247 8.43 14.67 8.12
CA ARG A 247 9.66 14.85 7.34
C ARG A 247 9.71 13.78 6.28
N PHE A 248 9.28 14.13 5.06
CA PHE A 248 9.28 13.20 3.95
C PHE A 248 10.69 12.94 3.42
N THR A 249 10.99 11.67 3.19
CA THR A 249 12.17 11.20 2.47
C THR A 249 11.71 10.51 1.18
N PRO A 250 12.29 10.81 0.01
CA PRO A 250 11.84 10.22 -1.25
C PRO A 250 12.11 8.71 -1.31
N VAL A 251 11.24 7.99 -1.99
CA VAL A 251 11.36 6.55 -2.28
C VAL A 251 11.12 6.38 -3.77
N ASP A 252 12.07 5.74 -4.47
CA ASP A 252 12.06 5.66 -5.94
C ASP A 252 10.97 4.73 -6.47
N ARG A 253 11.20 3.42 -6.52
CA ARG A 253 10.22 2.46 -7.02
C ARG A 253 9.78 1.50 -5.95
N MET A 254 8.50 1.17 -5.97
CA MET A 254 7.91 0.14 -5.14
C MET A 254 7.22 -0.92 -6.00
N PRO A 255 7.32 -2.21 -5.64
CA PRO A 255 6.60 -3.25 -6.35
C PRO A 255 5.08 -3.10 -6.18
N ASN A 256 4.33 -3.42 -7.23
CA ASN A 256 2.87 -3.41 -7.19
C ASN A 256 2.34 -4.68 -6.51
N TRP A 257 2.45 -4.73 -5.19
CA TRP A 257 2.10 -5.87 -4.35
C TRP A 257 0.64 -6.32 -4.44
N PHE A 258 -0.26 -5.42 -4.83
CA PHE A 258 -1.70 -5.66 -4.86
C PHE A 258 -2.32 -5.58 -6.27
N GLY A 259 -1.50 -5.46 -7.33
CA GLY A 259 -1.99 -5.36 -8.71
C GLY A 259 -2.89 -4.14 -8.98
N LEU A 260 -2.61 -3.01 -8.31
CA LEU A 260 -3.37 -1.76 -8.43
C LEU A 260 -2.97 -0.96 -9.69
N GLU A 261 -3.75 0.08 -9.99
CA GLU A 261 -3.34 1.07 -10.98
C GLU A 261 -2.02 1.72 -10.57
N VAL A 262 -1.08 1.82 -11.51
CA VAL A 262 0.30 2.26 -11.26
C VAL A 262 0.41 3.76 -11.49
N ASP A 263 0.87 4.48 -10.47
CA ASP A 263 1.13 5.91 -10.51
C ASP A 263 2.32 6.27 -9.60
N ARG A 264 2.48 7.56 -9.29
CA ARG A 264 3.47 8.13 -8.38
C ARG A 264 2.82 9.21 -7.52
N VAL A 265 3.55 9.75 -6.56
CA VAL A 265 3.21 11.01 -5.88
C VAL A 265 3.76 12.17 -6.70
N MET A 266 2.99 13.24 -6.87
CA MET A 266 3.47 14.48 -7.51
C MET A 266 4.73 15.02 -6.82
N PRO A 267 5.58 15.81 -7.53
CA PRO A 267 6.69 16.51 -6.90
C PRO A 267 6.26 17.23 -5.62
N ILE A 268 7.09 17.13 -4.58
CA ILE A 268 6.90 17.83 -3.32
C ILE A 268 8.08 18.80 -3.19
N GLU A 269 7.76 20.09 -3.10
CA GLU A 269 8.76 21.15 -2.99
C GLU A 269 9.74 20.88 -1.84
N GLY A 270 11.04 21.01 -2.11
CA GLY A 270 12.11 20.75 -1.14
C GLY A 270 12.32 19.28 -0.76
N VAL A 271 11.46 18.36 -1.21
CA VAL A 271 11.54 16.92 -0.88
C VAL A 271 11.94 16.11 -2.09
N MET A 272 11.15 16.16 -3.16
CA MET A 272 11.42 15.38 -4.37
C MET A 272 10.91 16.04 -5.63
N ARG A 273 11.63 15.81 -6.71
CA ARG A 273 11.18 16.06 -8.09
C ARG A 273 11.47 14.83 -8.94
N TYR A 274 11.01 14.86 -10.19
CA TYR A 274 11.34 13.84 -11.16
C TYR A 274 12.30 14.39 -12.21
N ASP A 275 13.28 13.58 -12.59
CA ASP A 275 13.98 13.72 -13.87
C ASP A 275 13.58 12.51 -14.73
N ARG A 276 12.69 12.75 -15.69
CA ARG A 276 11.97 11.71 -16.44
C ARG A 276 11.21 10.74 -15.49
N ASP A 277 11.73 9.52 -15.36
CA ASP A 277 11.17 8.40 -14.60
C ASP A 277 11.98 8.08 -13.33
N LYS A 278 12.90 8.99 -12.95
CA LYS A 278 13.74 8.86 -11.76
C LYS A 278 13.34 9.87 -10.69
N VAL A 279 13.18 9.39 -9.47
CA VAL A 279 13.04 10.27 -8.30
C VAL A 279 14.36 10.96 -8.01
N VAL A 280 14.35 12.28 -7.91
CA VAL A 280 15.48 13.10 -7.48
C VAL A 280 15.20 13.61 -6.08
N ASP A 281 16.08 13.26 -5.15
CA ASP A 281 16.01 13.71 -3.76
C ASP A 281 16.52 15.14 -3.60
N LEU A 282 15.62 16.02 -3.15
CA LEU A 282 15.90 17.43 -2.89
C LEU A 282 16.23 17.69 -1.41
N THR A 283 15.93 16.76 -0.51
CA THR A 283 16.19 16.90 0.93
C THR A 283 17.69 17.00 1.23
N VAL A 284 18.52 16.31 0.43
CA VAL A 284 19.99 16.33 0.55
C VAL A 284 20.58 17.65 0.03
N GLN A 285 19.93 18.28 -0.97
CA GLN A 285 20.38 19.55 -1.56
C GLN A 285 20.07 20.75 -0.65
N ALA A 286 18.96 20.70 0.09
CA ALA A 286 18.61 21.71 1.10
C ALA A 286 19.58 21.71 2.29
N ALA A 287 20.09 20.54 2.68
CA ALA A 287 21.11 20.43 3.74
C ALA A 287 22.47 21.03 3.31
N ALA A 288 22.81 21.00 2.02
CA ALA A 288 24.07 21.51 1.49
C ALA A 288 24.09 23.04 1.27
N THR A 289 22.92 23.69 1.26
CA THR A 289 22.77 25.13 0.99
C THR A 289 22.59 25.99 2.23
N THR A 290 22.60 25.41 3.44
CA THR A 290 22.67 26.19 4.69
C THR A 290 24.12 26.59 4.95
N PRO A 291 24.52 27.87 4.80
CA PRO A 291 25.86 28.28 5.18
C PRO A 291 25.98 28.13 6.70
N ALA A 292 27.06 27.51 7.17
CA ALA A 292 27.40 27.52 8.59
C ALA A 292 27.43 28.99 9.05
N ALA A 293 26.49 29.37 9.91
CA ALA A 293 26.49 30.66 10.56
C ALA A 293 27.84 30.81 11.28
N ARG A 294 28.62 31.79 10.84
CA ARG A 294 29.79 32.30 11.55
C ARG A 294 29.34 33.34 12.55
#